data_AF-A0A3A8WFT6-F1
#
_entry.id   AF-A0A3A8WFT6-F1
#
_cell.length_a   1.000
_cell.length_b   1.000
_cell.length_c   1.000
_cell.angle_alpha   90.00
_cell.angle_beta   90.00
_cell.angle_gamma   90.00
#
_symmetry.space_group_name_H-M   'P 1'
#
loop_
_entity.id
_entity.type
_entity.pdbx_description
1 polymer ?
#
loop_
_entity_poly.entity_id
_entity_poly.type
_entity_poly.pdbx_seq_one_letter_code
_entity_poly.pdbx_strand_id
1 'polypeptide(L)'
;MNQYQFEQIAKRMERRYGKIRKGEEEKHSMLLFPMESNLLKIHRKYPDANSRRLEEAILLALHEVEMHITGEQIDVRCFEGQENIRLKNALMQAFDPFTNREICDVLEHMEKIDFHDKKELENYYKEPVLCILRIQESVKTMLKRNGADGYFDFLERTIGTLITNNEEMNYSIYSDSNQPYMQ
;
A
#
# COMPACT_ATOMS: atom_id res chain seq x y z
N MET A 1 -18.26 1.95 -10.28
CA MET A 1 -18.51 1.56 -8.88
C MET A 1 -19.25 2.67 -8.16
N ASN A 2 -20.14 2.39 -7.19
CA ASN A 2 -20.77 3.43 -6.35
C ASN A 2 -20.03 3.63 -5.00
N GLN A 3 -20.30 4.73 -4.29
CA GLN A 3 -19.62 5.09 -3.03
C GLN A 3 -19.69 3.97 -1.98
N TYR A 4 -20.87 3.38 -1.78
CA TYR A 4 -21.05 2.30 -0.80
C TYR A 4 -20.16 1.09 -1.15
N GLN A 5 -20.14 0.67 -2.42
CA GLN A 5 -19.30 -0.44 -2.88
C GLN A 5 -17.81 -0.17 -2.69
N PHE A 6 -17.39 1.09 -2.92
CA PHE A 6 -16.01 1.55 -2.75
C PHE A 6 -15.58 1.49 -1.29
N GLU A 7 -16.39 2.02 -0.38
CA GLU A 7 -16.14 1.95 1.07
C GLU A 7 -16.12 0.51 1.62
N GLN A 8 -16.78 -0.44 0.94
CA GLN A 8 -16.75 -1.85 1.31
C GLN A 8 -15.50 -2.61 0.82
N ILE A 9 -14.64 -2.05 -0.05
CA ILE A 9 -13.44 -2.74 -0.58
C ILE A 9 -12.58 -3.29 0.55
N ALA A 10 -12.17 -2.44 1.50
CA ALA A 10 -11.32 -2.86 2.61
C ALA A 10 -11.95 -3.99 3.45
N LYS A 11 -13.28 -3.95 3.66
CA LYS A 11 -14.00 -4.99 4.40
C LYS A 11 -14.10 -6.31 3.62
N ARG A 12 -14.11 -6.28 2.28
CA ARG A 12 -14.02 -7.50 1.45
C ARG A 12 -12.61 -8.09 1.51
N MET A 13 -11.59 -7.25 1.37
CA MET A 13 -10.19 -7.64 1.44
C MET A 13 -9.83 -8.21 2.82
N GLU A 14 -10.27 -7.58 3.92
CA GLU A 14 -10.08 -8.11 5.28
C GLU A 14 -10.76 -9.47 5.46
N ARG A 15 -11.95 -9.69 4.91
CA ARG A 15 -12.62 -11.00 4.98
C ARG A 15 -11.87 -12.09 4.22
N ARG A 16 -11.21 -11.73 3.12
CA ARG A 16 -10.48 -12.67 2.26
C ARG A 16 -9.10 -13.02 2.82
N TYR A 17 -8.35 -12.02 3.30
CA TYR A 17 -6.94 -12.19 3.67
C TYR A 17 -6.69 -12.12 5.18
N GLY A 18 -7.64 -11.60 5.96
CA GLY A 18 -7.48 -11.32 7.38
C GLY A 18 -6.92 -9.92 7.64
N LYS A 19 -6.28 -9.76 8.80
CA LYS A 19 -5.61 -8.52 9.20
C LYS A 19 -4.46 -8.79 10.16
N ILE A 20 -3.49 -7.88 10.16
CA ILE A 20 -2.43 -7.82 11.17
C ILE A 20 -3.04 -7.32 12.48
N ARG A 21 -2.78 -8.03 13.59
CA ARG A 21 -3.22 -7.57 14.91
C ARG A 21 -2.30 -6.48 15.43
N LYS A 22 -2.86 -5.55 16.20
CA LYS A 22 -2.05 -4.55 16.90
C LYS A 22 -1.02 -5.23 17.81
N GLY A 23 0.24 -4.84 17.67
CA GLY A 23 1.40 -5.44 18.36
C GLY A 23 2.14 -6.50 17.54
N GLU A 24 1.63 -6.88 16.36
CA GLU A 24 2.28 -7.84 15.45
C GLU A 24 2.98 -7.18 14.26
N GLU A 25 2.95 -5.85 14.16
CA GLU A 25 3.45 -5.08 13.01
C GLU A 25 4.93 -5.33 12.71
N GLU A 26 5.75 -5.59 13.73
CA GLU A 26 7.19 -5.83 13.59
C GLU A 26 7.51 -6.96 12.61
N LYS A 27 6.66 -8.00 12.57
CA LYS A 27 6.82 -9.15 11.66
C LYS A 27 6.61 -8.79 10.19
N HIS A 28 5.95 -7.66 9.95
CA HIS A 28 5.58 -7.14 8.63
C HIS A 28 6.38 -5.87 8.30
N SER A 29 7.33 -5.49 9.16
CA SER A 29 8.12 -4.25 9.04
C SER A 29 8.85 -4.13 7.71
N MET A 30 9.29 -5.26 7.13
CA MET A 30 9.97 -5.29 5.84
C MET A 30 9.13 -4.69 4.71
N LEU A 31 7.79 -4.78 4.78
CA LEU A 31 6.88 -4.22 3.78
C LEU A 31 6.19 -2.93 4.27
N LEU A 32 5.86 -2.85 5.56
CA LEU A 32 5.30 -1.64 6.15
C LEU A 32 6.25 -0.45 6.01
N PHE A 33 7.55 -0.65 6.24
CA PHE A 33 8.51 0.46 6.24
C PHE A 33 8.66 1.12 4.86
N PRO A 34 8.86 0.41 3.73
CA PRO A 34 8.85 1.02 2.40
C PRO A 34 7.53 1.73 2.06
N MET A 35 6.38 1.11 2.38
CA MET A 35 5.05 1.72 2.16
C MET A 35 4.91 3.05 2.91
N GLU A 36 5.14 3.05 4.22
CA GLU A 36 5.02 4.25 5.05
C GLU A 36 6.07 5.32 4.68
N SER A 37 7.27 4.89 4.30
CA SER A 37 8.33 5.78 3.83
C SER A 37 7.92 6.54 2.57
N ASN A 38 7.42 5.83 1.56
CA ASN A 38 7.00 6.43 0.29
C ASN A 38 5.83 7.39 0.48
N LEU A 39 4.85 7.00 1.32
CA LEU A 39 3.74 7.87 1.69
C LEU A 39 4.23 9.17 2.33
N LEU A 40 5.17 9.07 3.28
CA LEU A 40 5.72 10.25 3.96
C LEU A 40 6.50 11.14 2.99
N LYS A 41 7.31 10.58 2.09
CA LYS A 41 8.01 11.33 1.04
C LYS A 41 7.03 12.13 0.18
N ILE A 42 5.91 11.54 -0.23
CA ILE A 42 4.86 12.24 -0.97
C ILE A 42 4.24 13.37 -0.16
N HIS A 43 3.87 13.12 1.10
CA HIS A 43 3.26 14.15 1.93
C HIS A 43 4.20 15.34 2.18
N ARG A 44 5.49 15.08 2.44
CA ARG A 44 6.52 16.13 2.57
C ARG A 44 6.60 17.02 1.33
N LYS A 45 6.50 16.42 0.14
CA LYS A 45 6.54 17.15 -1.14
C LYS A 45 5.21 17.84 -1.49
N TYR A 46 4.09 17.24 -1.10
CA TYR A 46 2.74 17.71 -1.40
C TYR A 46 1.87 17.64 -0.13
N PRO A 47 1.90 18.67 0.75
CA PRO A 47 1.18 18.63 2.02
C PRO A 47 -0.34 18.41 1.91
N ASP A 48 -0.95 18.81 0.79
CA ASP A 48 -2.37 18.55 0.52
C ASP A 48 -2.70 17.05 0.33
N ALA A 49 -1.68 16.22 0.04
CA ALA A 49 -1.75 14.77 0.09
C ALA A 49 -1.71 14.28 1.55
N ASN A 50 -2.79 14.56 2.27
CA ASN A 50 -2.94 14.32 3.70
C ASN A 50 -3.71 13.02 4.02
N SER A 51 -3.90 12.73 5.31
CA SER A 51 -4.49 11.47 5.81
C SER A 51 -5.91 11.23 5.29
N ARG A 52 -6.68 12.30 5.01
CA ARG A 52 -8.02 12.18 4.39
C ARG A 52 -7.92 11.66 2.97
N ARG A 53 -6.97 12.19 2.18
CA ARG A 53 -6.70 11.72 0.82
C ARG A 53 -6.10 10.32 0.82
N LEU A 54 -5.31 9.98 1.83
CA LEU A 54 -4.76 8.64 2.01
C LEU A 54 -5.84 7.58 2.26
N GLU A 55 -6.93 7.91 2.98
CA GLU A 55 -8.03 6.97 3.18
C GLU A 55 -8.66 6.53 1.85
N GLU A 56 -8.85 7.46 0.91
CA GLU A 56 -9.32 7.18 -0.46
C GLU A 56 -8.26 6.42 -1.27
N ALA A 57 -6.98 6.85 -1.19
CA ALA A 57 -5.87 6.23 -1.89
C ALA A 57 -5.70 4.74 -1.53
N ILE A 58 -5.89 4.39 -0.26
CA ILE A 58 -5.85 3.00 0.22
C ILE A 58 -6.95 2.17 -0.44
N LEU A 59 -8.16 2.70 -0.56
CA LEU A 59 -9.25 1.98 -1.22
C LEU A 59 -8.98 1.81 -2.72
N LEU A 60 -8.39 2.81 -3.37
CA LEU A 60 -7.95 2.70 -4.77
C LEU A 60 -6.84 1.64 -4.94
N ALA A 61 -5.85 1.60 -4.05
CA ALA A 61 -4.78 0.61 -4.10
C ALA A 61 -5.30 -0.82 -3.87
N LEU A 62 -6.18 -1.01 -2.89
CA LEU A 62 -6.82 -2.30 -2.64
C LEU A 62 -7.70 -2.75 -3.82
N HIS A 63 -8.38 -1.81 -4.49
CA HIS A 63 -9.14 -2.09 -5.72
C HIS A 63 -8.23 -2.51 -6.87
N GLU A 64 -7.10 -1.84 -7.05
CA GLU A 64 -6.13 -2.17 -8.10
C GLU A 64 -5.50 -3.56 -7.87
N VAL A 65 -5.16 -3.90 -6.63
CA VAL A 65 -4.74 -5.26 -6.27
C VAL A 65 -5.85 -6.29 -6.56
N GLU A 66 -7.10 -6.00 -6.18
CA GLU A 66 -8.25 -6.87 -6.47
C GLU A 66 -8.42 -7.07 -7.99
N MET A 67 -8.25 -6.00 -8.79
CA MET A 67 -8.26 -6.04 -10.25
C MET A 67 -7.11 -6.90 -10.82
N HIS A 68 -5.88 -6.78 -10.30
CA HIS A 68 -4.75 -7.62 -10.74
C HIS A 68 -5.04 -9.10 -10.52
N ILE A 69 -5.60 -9.46 -9.36
CA ILE A 69 -5.91 -10.86 -9.02
C ILE A 69 -7.11 -11.40 -9.82
N THR A 70 -8.12 -10.57 -10.06
CA THR A 70 -9.40 -11.05 -10.64
C THR A 70 -9.48 -10.86 -12.15
N GLY A 71 -8.74 -9.90 -12.70
CA GLY A 71 -8.93 -9.40 -14.07
C GLY A 71 -10.18 -8.53 -14.25
N GLU A 72 -10.97 -8.29 -13.19
CA GLU A 72 -12.23 -7.56 -13.29
C GLU A 72 -11.99 -6.05 -13.31
N GLN A 73 -12.24 -5.42 -14.46
CA GLN A 73 -12.12 -3.97 -14.62
C GLN A 73 -13.42 -3.28 -14.19
N ILE A 74 -13.35 -2.55 -13.08
CA ILE A 74 -14.46 -1.73 -12.59
C ILE A 74 -14.02 -0.26 -12.58
N ASP A 75 -14.83 0.60 -13.20
CA ASP A 75 -14.56 2.04 -13.24
C ASP A 75 -14.65 2.67 -11.84
N VAL A 76 -13.54 3.26 -11.40
CA VAL A 76 -13.37 3.98 -10.13
C VAL A 76 -12.92 5.45 -10.33
N ARG A 77 -12.91 5.95 -11.58
CA ARG A 77 -12.42 7.30 -11.91
C ARG A 77 -13.11 8.43 -11.17
N CYS A 78 -14.37 8.23 -10.74
CA CYS A 78 -15.10 9.21 -9.94
C CYS A 78 -14.57 9.40 -8.51
N PHE A 79 -13.70 8.50 -8.03
CA PHE A 79 -13.02 8.60 -6.73
C PHE A 79 -11.57 9.09 -6.85
N GLU A 80 -11.08 9.29 -8.07
CA GLU A 80 -9.71 9.70 -8.31
C GLU A 80 -9.56 11.22 -8.17
N GLY A 81 -8.61 11.62 -7.33
CA GLY A 81 -8.18 13.00 -7.14
C GLY A 81 -6.66 13.08 -7.26
N GLN A 82 -6.12 14.26 -7.56
CA GLN A 82 -4.69 14.40 -7.80
C GLN A 82 -3.85 13.98 -6.57
N GLU A 83 -4.34 14.30 -5.38
CA GLU A 83 -3.67 14.00 -4.12
C GLU A 83 -3.74 12.51 -3.78
N ASN A 84 -4.91 11.89 -3.93
CA ASN A 84 -5.08 10.47 -3.59
C ASN A 84 -4.38 9.55 -4.60
N ILE A 85 -4.30 9.93 -5.88
CA ILE A 85 -3.55 9.17 -6.89
C ILE A 85 -2.05 9.21 -6.63
N ARG A 86 -1.49 10.36 -6.21
CA ARG A 86 -0.07 10.43 -5.80
C ARG A 86 0.24 9.45 -4.67
N LEU A 87 -0.62 9.43 -3.65
CA LEU A 87 -0.48 8.52 -2.50
C LEU A 87 -0.67 7.06 -2.90
N LYS A 88 -1.66 6.76 -3.75
CA LYS A 88 -1.91 5.42 -4.29
C LYS A 88 -0.66 4.92 -5.00
N ASN A 89 -0.13 5.70 -5.95
CA ASN A 89 1.04 5.32 -6.73
C ASN A 89 2.27 5.11 -5.83
N ALA A 90 2.49 5.97 -4.83
CA ALA A 90 3.60 5.80 -3.90
C ALA A 90 3.48 4.54 -3.03
N LEU A 91 2.26 4.18 -2.64
CA LEU A 91 1.98 2.92 -1.94
C LEU A 91 2.25 1.71 -2.85
N MET A 92 1.74 1.74 -4.09
CA MET A 92 1.94 0.67 -5.07
C MET A 92 3.41 0.48 -5.43
N GLN A 93 4.19 1.56 -5.57
CA GLN A 93 5.63 1.48 -5.85
C GLN A 93 6.43 0.63 -4.84
N ALA A 94 5.93 0.48 -3.61
CA ALA A 94 6.62 -0.28 -2.58
C ALA A 94 6.57 -1.81 -2.78
N PHE A 95 5.60 -2.32 -3.54
CA PHE A 95 5.33 -3.76 -3.61
C PHE A 95 4.73 -4.24 -4.92
N ASP A 96 4.20 -3.38 -5.78
CA ASP A 96 3.42 -3.82 -6.94
C ASP A 96 4.32 -4.06 -8.16
N PRO A 97 4.43 -5.28 -8.70
CA PRO A 97 5.25 -5.56 -9.88
C PRO A 97 4.74 -4.88 -11.15
N PHE A 98 3.46 -4.49 -11.22
CA PHE A 98 2.92 -3.80 -12.40
C PHE A 98 3.23 -2.30 -12.40
N THR A 99 3.54 -1.73 -11.23
CA THR A 99 3.93 -0.33 -11.05
C THR A 99 5.45 -0.18 -10.96
N ASN A 100 6.13 -1.10 -10.26
CA ASN A 100 7.57 -1.08 -10.04
C ASN A 100 8.27 -2.18 -10.85
N ARG A 101 9.04 -1.74 -11.86
CA ARG A 101 9.77 -2.64 -12.76
C ARG A 101 10.84 -3.47 -12.07
N GLU A 102 11.49 -2.96 -11.02
CA GLU A 102 12.53 -3.69 -10.30
C GLU A 102 11.94 -4.87 -9.52
N ILE A 103 10.74 -4.68 -8.96
CA ILE A 103 9.97 -5.77 -8.34
C ILE A 103 9.57 -6.79 -9.41
N CYS A 104 9.04 -6.31 -10.56
CA CYS A 104 8.68 -7.18 -11.68
C CYS A 104 9.84 -8.06 -12.13
N ASP A 105 11.00 -7.44 -12.36
CA ASP A 105 12.19 -8.11 -12.89
C ASP A 105 12.66 -9.22 -11.93
N VAL A 106 12.69 -8.97 -10.62
CA VAL A 106 13.06 -9.99 -9.63
C VAL A 106 12.02 -11.11 -9.56
N LEU A 107 10.73 -10.78 -9.51
CA LEU A 107 9.69 -11.79 -9.37
C LEU A 107 9.56 -12.69 -10.61
N GLU A 108 9.66 -12.12 -11.82
CA GLU A 108 9.56 -12.87 -13.08
C GLU A 108 10.83 -13.69 -13.34
N HIS A 109 12.01 -13.13 -13.12
CA HIS A 109 13.27 -13.76 -13.53
C HIS A 109 13.95 -14.58 -12.43
N MET A 110 13.86 -14.16 -11.17
CA MET A 110 14.51 -14.85 -10.04
C MET A 110 13.55 -15.81 -9.34
N GLU A 111 12.37 -15.31 -8.93
CA GLU A 111 11.38 -16.11 -8.21
C GLU A 111 10.48 -16.93 -9.15
N LYS A 112 10.46 -16.58 -10.44
CA LYS A 112 9.69 -17.26 -11.50
C LYS A 112 8.19 -17.33 -11.21
N ILE A 113 7.64 -16.27 -10.63
CA ILE A 113 6.21 -16.12 -10.43
C ILE A 113 5.52 -15.96 -11.79
N ASP A 114 4.47 -16.72 -12.06
CA ASP A 114 3.59 -16.53 -13.21
C ASP A 114 2.48 -15.53 -12.86
N PHE A 115 2.62 -14.31 -13.36
CA PHE A 115 1.61 -13.26 -13.19
C PHE A 115 0.28 -13.52 -13.93
N HIS A 116 0.17 -14.59 -14.71
CA HIS A 116 -1.10 -15.04 -15.30
C HIS A 116 -1.79 -16.09 -14.44
N ASP A 117 -1.09 -16.71 -13.48
CA ASP A 117 -1.69 -17.61 -12.51
C ASP A 117 -2.31 -16.80 -11.35
N LYS A 118 -3.64 -16.79 -11.34
CA LYS A 118 -4.43 -16.13 -10.30
C LYS A 118 -4.07 -16.56 -8.87
N LYS A 119 -3.72 -17.83 -8.66
CA LYS A 119 -3.36 -18.35 -7.34
C LYS A 119 -2.00 -17.84 -6.90
N GLU A 120 -1.04 -17.72 -7.81
CA GLU A 120 0.27 -17.15 -7.49
C GLU A 120 0.17 -15.66 -7.18
N LEU A 121 -0.60 -14.90 -7.99
CA LEU A 121 -0.91 -13.50 -7.68
C LEU A 121 -1.61 -13.35 -6.32
N GLU A 122 -2.59 -14.21 -6.02
CA GLU A 122 -3.32 -14.17 -4.75
C GLU A 122 -2.41 -14.47 -3.55
N ASN A 123 -1.47 -15.40 -3.70
CA ASN A 123 -0.47 -15.68 -2.67
C ASN A 123 0.50 -14.50 -2.48
N TYR A 124 1.00 -13.93 -3.58
CA TYR A 124 1.91 -12.80 -3.58
C TYR A 124 1.31 -11.58 -2.87
N TYR A 125 0.09 -11.17 -3.28
CA TYR A 125 -0.55 -9.96 -2.75
C TYR A 125 -1.10 -10.11 -1.34
N LYS A 126 -1.10 -11.31 -0.76
CA LYS A 126 -1.62 -11.52 0.61
C LYS A 126 -0.92 -10.62 1.62
N GLU A 127 0.42 -10.61 1.63
CA GLU A 127 1.21 -9.81 2.56
C GLU A 127 1.06 -8.29 2.33
N PRO A 128 1.15 -7.78 1.09
CA PRO A 128 0.82 -6.39 0.78
C PRO A 128 -0.56 -5.96 1.25
N VAL A 129 -1.61 -6.76 1.00
CA VAL A 129 -2.97 -6.42 1.41
C VAL A 129 -3.09 -6.33 2.93
N LEU A 130 -2.46 -7.25 3.67
CA LEU A 130 -2.42 -7.21 5.13
C LEU A 130 -1.75 -5.92 5.65
N CYS A 131 -0.64 -5.50 5.05
CA CYS A 131 0.05 -4.27 5.39
C CYS A 131 -0.79 -3.02 5.10
N ILE A 132 -1.41 -2.95 3.92
CA ILE A 132 -2.29 -1.83 3.52
C ILE A 132 -3.48 -1.70 4.48
N LEU A 133 -4.11 -2.81 4.85
CA LEU A 133 -5.21 -2.80 5.82
C LEU A 133 -4.76 -2.32 7.20
N ARG A 134 -3.55 -2.70 7.64
CA ARG A 134 -2.99 -2.24 8.91
C ARG A 134 -2.71 -0.73 8.89
N ILE A 135 -2.13 -0.23 7.80
CA ILE A 135 -1.95 1.21 7.57
C ILE A 135 -3.31 1.91 7.61
N GLN A 136 -4.34 1.36 6.97
CA GLN A 136 -5.69 1.94 6.98
C GLN A 136 -6.25 2.13 8.40
N GLU A 137 -6.10 1.12 9.27
CA GLU A 137 -6.54 1.22 10.66
C GLU A 137 -5.80 2.34 11.42
N SER A 138 -4.49 2.48 11.16
CA SER A 138 -3.68 3.56 11.74
C SER A 138 -4.12 4.93 11.21
N VAL A 139 -4.31 5.07 9.89
CA VAL A 139 -4.81 6.28 9.24
C VAL A 139 -6.15 6.71 9.84
N LYS A 140 -7.13 5.81 9.94
CA LYS A 140 -8.45 6.10 10.54
C LYS A 140 -8.32 6.55 12.00
N THR A 141 -7.45 5.89 12.77
CA THR A 141 -7.22 6.23 14.17
C THR A 141 -6.61 7.62 14.31
N MET A 142 -5.59 7.93 13.52
CA MET A 142 -4.87 9.20 13.59
C MET A 142 -5.67 10.35 13.00
N LEU A 143 -6.40 10.14 11.90
CA LEU A 143 -7.33 11.11 11.33
C LEU A 143 -8.39 11.55 12.34
N LYS A 144 -8.96 10.59 13.08
CA LYS A 144 -9.96 10.87 14.13
C LYS A 144 -9.38 11.66 15.31
N ARG A 145 -8.12 11.42 15.67
CA ARG A 145 -7.48 12.00 16.86
C ARG A 145 -6.83 13.37 16.59
N ASN A 146 -6.16 13.48 15.44
CA ASN A 146 -5.22 14.56 15.14
C ASN A 146 -5.59 15.33 13.85
N GLY A 147 -6.70 14.99 13.20
CA GLY A 147 -7.18 15.72 12.02
C GLY A 147 -6.50 15.33 10.72
N ALA A 148 -6.58 16.22 9.73
CA ALA A 148 -6.27 15.90 8.32
C ALA A 148 -4.85 15.36 8.11
N ASP A 149 -3.86 15.85 8.84
CA ASP A 149 -2.45 15.42 8.72
C ASP A 149 -2.05 14.38 9.77
N GLY A 150 -3.02 13.93 10.58
CA GLY A 150 -2.75 13.17 11.80
C GLY A 150 -1.89 11.92 11.64
N TYR A 151 -2.02 11.19 10.52
CA TYR A 151 -1.21 10.01 10.26
C TYR A 151 0.22 10.38 9.84
N PHE A 152 0.39 11.42 9.02
CA PHE A 152 1.72 11.87 8.62
C PHE A 152 2.48 12.51 9.77
N ASP A 153 1.80 13.25 10.64
CA ASP A 153 2.34 13.72 11.92
C ASP A 153 2.82 12.57 12.82
N PHE A 154 2.16 11.42 12.75
CA PHE A 154 2.58 10.21 13.45
C PHE A 154 3.83 9.61 12.80
N LEU A 155 3.84 9.46 11.47
CA LEU A 155 5.01 8.94 10.73
C LEU A 155 6.26 9.80 10.92
N GLU A 156 6.12 11.13 10.92
CA GLU A 156 7.24 12.04 11.18
C GLU A 156 7.89 11.78 12.54
N ARG A 157 7.09 11.50 13.57
CA ARG A 157 7.58 11.24 14.93
C ARG A 157 8.19 9.85 15.09
N THR A 158 7.74 8.87 14.34
CA THR A 158 8.17 7.47 14.49
C THR A 158 9.33 7.09 13.59
N ILE A 159 9.24 7.44 12.30
CA ILE A 159 10.19 7.02 11.27
C ILE A 159 10.76 8.19 10.45
N GLY A 160 10.28 9.42 10.69
CA GLY A 160 10.64 10.58 9.86
C GLY A 160 12.14 10.85 9.77
N THR A 161 12.89 10.62 10.85
CA THR A 161 14.35 10.81 10.87
C THR A 161 15.13 9.72 10.12
N LEU A 162 14.50 8.56 9.85
CA LEU A 162 15.09 7.46 9.11
C LEU A 162 14.91 7.63 7.59
N ILE A 163 14.02 8.52 7.17
CA ILE A 163 13.63 8.70 5.77
C ILE A 163 14.34 9.91 5.18
N THR A 164 15.16 9.64 4.15
CA THR A 164 15.79 10.68 3.35
C THR A 164 14.77 11.41 2.47
N ASN A 165 14.94 12.72 2.31
CA ASN A 165 14.11 13.56 1.44
C ASN A 165 14.59 13.51 -0.01
N ASN A 166 14.70 12.30 -0.58
CA ASN A 166 14.95 12.09 -2.00
C ASN A 166 13.66 11.74 -2.75
N GLU A 167 13.71 11.75 -4.08
CA GLU A 167 12.55 11.38 -4.92
C GLU A 167 12.44 9.88 -5.20
N GLU A 168 13.46 9.12 -4.81
CA GLU A 168 13.54 7.67 -4.98
C GLU A 168 12.54 6.97 -4.05
N MET A 169 11.77 6.03 -4.59
CA MET A 169 10.78 5.28 -3.80
C MET A 169 11.39 3.97 -3.34
N ASN A 170 11.21 3.67 -2.06
CA ASN A 170 11.69 2.43 -1.45
C ASN A 170 10.73 1.30 -1.82
N TYR A 171 11.23 0.06 -1.91
CA TYR A 171 10.40 -1.12 -2.11
C TYR A 171 10.95 -2.31 -1.35
N SER A 172 10.13 -3.34 -1.20
CA SER A 172 10.60 -4.64 -0.76
C SER A 172 9.88 -5.76 -1.48
N ILE A 173 10.59 -6.88 -1.58
CA ILE A 173 10.11 -8.06 -2.29
C ILE A 173 9.81 -9.11 -1.24
N TYR A 174 8.54 -9.48 -1.13
CA TYR A 174 8.10 -10.55 -0.24
C TYR A 174 7.85 -11.81 -1.07
N SER A 175 8.77 -12.75 -1.02
CA SER A 175 8.65 -14.10 -1.57
C SER A 175 8.92 -15.13 -0.49
N ASP A 176 8.28 -16.31 -0.57
CA ASP A 176 8.42 -17.41 0.38
C ASP A 176 9.88 -17.89 0.55
N SER A 177 10.78 -17.50 -0.36
CA SER A 177 12.22 -17.78 -0.34
C SER A 177 13.01 -16.97 0.71
N ASN A 178 12.40 -15.99 1.38
CA ASN A 178 12.93 -15.33 2.58
C ASN A 178 14.39 -14.83 2.45
N GLN A 179 14.79 -14.37 1.26
CA GLN A 179 16.05 -13.67 1.05
C GLN A 179 15.80 -12.17 0.93
N PRO A 180 16.42 -11.34 1.79
CA PRO A 180 16.16 -9.90 1.79
C PRO A 180 16.80 -9.24 0.56
N TYR A 181 15.96 -8.68 -0.32
CA TYR A 181 16.35 -7.61 -1.22
C TYR A 181 15.80 -6.30 -0.64
N MET A 182 16.68 -5.51 -0.02
CA MET A 182 16.41 -4.13 0.37
C MET A 182 17.37 -3.24 -0.40
N GLN A 183 16.85 -2.24 -1.11
CA GLN A 183 17.60 -1.07 -1.57
C GLN A 183 16.91 0.18 -1.03
#